data_AF-A0A1B6K038-F1
#
_entry.id   AF-A0A1B6K038-F1
#
_cell.length_a   1.000
_cell.length_b   1.000
_cell.length_c   1.000
_cell.angle_alpha   90.00
_cell.angle_beta   90.00
_cell.angle_gamma   90.00
#
_symmetry.space_group_name_H-M   'P 1'
#
loop_
_entity.id
_entity.type
_entity.pdbx_description
1 polymer ?
#
loop_
_entity_poly.entity_id
_entity_poly.type
_entity_poly.pdbx_seq_one_letter_code
_entity_poly.pdbx_strand_id
1 'polypeptide(L)'
;AVPSSKDAFTFEVQADSFEIYGGSAAPSFPLNKNSDKDSILNYGHLALRLPERSLFLRARSELMRIIREFYHTHHYTEITPPTIVQTQVEGGSTLFVLDYYGSPAYLTQSSQLYLETVAPVAGACFCIMPSYRAEKSKTSRHLSEYTHVEAELVDITFDELMDSIEQLVRFAIRGTYRRLLDDLQRVYPGFVPVDIKPEPFRRISYKDAIEFFIAKGHRKPDGTPYRMMDDICDASEKYLIAEYGQGQPVFLTHFPVEHKPFYVRRTGDATQSCDLLFPGIGEIAGGSMRCDSFEELHAGFEREGLDPKPYDWYLDMAKYGPSMHGGYGIGFERLMMGIMGYKNVDEATLYPRKVSRCAP
;
A
#
# COMPACT_ATOMS: atom_id res chain seq x y z
N ALA A 1 -38.38 -27.75 1.40
CA ALA A 1 -38.12 -27.21 2.75
C ALA A 1 -36.71 -26.65 2.74
N VAL A 2 -36.54 -25.34 2.96
CA VAL A 2 -35.22 -24.75 3.18
C VAL A 2 -34.74 -25.26 4.54
N PRO A 3 -33.56 -25.89 4.67
CA PRO A 3 -33.08 -26.36 5.97
C PRO A 3 -33.06 -25.18 6.93
N SER A 4 -33.70 -25.31 8.10
CA SER A 4 -33.60 -24.28 9.13
C SER A 4 -32.15 -24.18 9.56
N SER A 5 -31.61 -22.97 9.65
CA SER A 5 -30.22 -22.65 10.00
C SER A 5 -29.74 -23.10 11.39
N LYS A 6 -30.50 -23.97 12.07
CA LYS A 6 -30.17 -24.51 13.39
C LYS A 6 -29.02 -25.53 13.34
N ASP A 7 -28.82 -26.19 12.19
CA ASP A 7 -27.76 -27.20 12.02
C ASP A 7 -26.38 -26.59 11.68
N ALA A 8 -26.22 -25.26 11.72
CA ALA A 8 -25.00 -24.58 11.31
C ALA A 8 -23.93 -24.47 12.42
N PHE A 9 -24.28 -24.79 13.67
CA PHE A 9 -23.39 -24.61 14.82
C PHE A 9 -23.11 -25.96 15.49
N THR A 10 -21.85 -26.20 15.85
CA THR A 10 -21.40 -27.45 16.46
C THR A 10 -21.95 -27.66 17.88
N PHE A 11 -22.33 -26.57 18.55
CA PHE A 11 -22.87 -26.58 19.91
C PHE A 11 -23.94 -25.50 20.06
N GLU A 12 -24.89 -25.74 20.95
CA GLU A 12 -25.86 -24.74 21.41
C GLU A 12 -25.77 -24.55 22.93
N VAL A 13 -26.25 -23.42 23.43
CA VAL A 13 -26.30 -23.12 24.86
C VAL A 13 -27.76 -23.14 25.31
N GLN A 14 -28.13 -24.13 26.12
CA GLN A 14 -29.40 -24.14 26.84
C GLN A 14 -29.26 -23.28 28.09
N ALA A 15 -29.76 -22.05 28.04
CA ALA A 15 -29.68 -21.12 29.18
C ALA A 15 -30.81 -21.37 30.18
N ASP A 16 -30.47 -21.63 31.44
CA ASP A 16 -31.46 -21.75 32.54
C ASP A 16 -31.95 -20.38 33.03
N SER A 17 -31.12 -19.34 32.88
CA SER A 17 -31.46 -17.95 33.21
C SER A 17 -30.58 -16.97 32.42
N PHE A 18 -31.01 -15.72 32.34
CA PHE A 18 -30.22 -14.61 31.78
C PHE A 18 -30.46 -13.34 32.59
N GLU A 19 -29.48 -12.44 32.58
CA GLU A 19 -29.56 -11.12 33.20
C GLU A 19 -29.40 -10.04 32.12
N ILE A 20 -30.25 -9.01 32.15
CA ILE A 20 -30.07 -7.82 31.32
C ILE A 20 -29.06 -6.91 32.01
N TYR A 21 -27.82 -6.93 31.54
CA TYR A 21 -26.77 -6.05 32.04
C TYR A 21 -27.20 -4.57 31.92
N GLY A 22 -27.16 -3.85 33.03
CA GLY A 22 -27.55 -2.43 33.10
C GLY A 22 -29.05 -2.16 33.25
N GLY A 23 -29.89 -3.20 33.38
CA GLY A 23 -31.30 -3.07 33.78
C GLY A 23 -32.24 -2.42 32.76
N SER A 24 -31.77 -2.07 31.56
CA SER A 24 -32.58 -1.49 30.49
C SER A 24 -32.25 -2.10 29.13
N ALA A 25 -33.28 -2.39 28.33
CA ALA A 25 -33.08 -2.81 26.96
C ALA A 25 -32.41 -1.69 26.15
N ALA A 26 -31.40 -2.05 25.35
CA ALA A 26 -30.77 -1.13 24.42
C ALA A 26 -31.78 -0.69 23.33
N PRO A 27 -31.64 0.53 22.77
CA PRO A 27 -32.40 0.90 21.59
C PRO A 27 -32.09 -0.03 20.41
N SER A 28 -32.96 -0.04 19.41
CA SER A 28 -32.74 -0.79 18.17
C SER A 28 -31.38 -0.46 17.55
N PHE A 29 -30.62 -1.49 17.20
CA PHE A 29 -29.32 -1.32 16.57
C PHE A 29 -29.48 -0.59 15.22
N PRO A 30 -28.71 0.48 14.94
CA PRO A 30 -28.97 1.33 13.77
C PRO A 30 -28.52 0.73 12.44
N LEU A 31 -27.81 -0.40 12.49
CA LEU A 31 -27.28 -1.08 11.30
C LEU A 31 -27.90 -2.47 11.14
N ASN A 32 -27.99 -2.91 9.89
CA ASN A 32 -28.35 -4.28 9.55
C ASN A 32 -27.56 -4.71 8.30
N LYS A 33 -27.75 -5.96 7.86
CA LYS A 33 -27.06 -6.54 6.69
C LYS A 33 -27.29 -5.80 5.35
N ASN A 34 -28.33 -4.98 5.26
CA ASN A 34 -28.69 -4.20 4.07
C ASN A 34 -28.33 -2.71 4.21
N SER A 35 -27.68 -2.30 5.30
CA SER A 35 -27.23 -0.92 5.48
C SER A 35 -26.29 -0.52 4.35
N ASP A 36 -26.53 0.65 3.76
CA ASP A 36 -25.67 1.19 2.72
C ASP A 36 -24.29 1.58 3.28
N LYS A 37 -23.36 1.86 2.37
CA LYS A 37 -21.98 2.20 2.70
C LYS A 37 -21.86 3.46 3.56
N ASP A 38 -22.64 4.50 3.29
CA ASP A 38 -22.58 5.76 4.02
C ASP A 38 -23.10 5.59 5.44
N SER A 39 -24.17 4.81 5.61
CA SER A 39 -24.68 4.39 6.92
C SER A 39 -23.64 3.61 7.72
N ILE A 40 -22.96 2.63 7.11
CA ILE A 40 -21.89 1.86 7.76
C ILE A 40 -20.76 2.79 8.23
N LEU A 41 -20.37 3.77 7.40
CA LEU A 41 -19.30 4.71 7.75
C LEU A 41 -19.74 5.75 8.80
N ASN A 42 -20.99 6.23 8.76
CA ASN A 42 -21.53 7.17 9.75
C ASN A 42 -21.64 6.52 11.13
N TYR A 43 -22.04 5.26 11.19
CA TYR A 43 -22.05 4.46 12.40
C TYR A 43 -20.81 3.57 12.53
N GLY A 44 -19.66 4.00 11.99
CA GLY A 44 -18.44 3.18 11.92
C GLY A 44 -18.03 2.54 13.25
N HIS A 45 -18.21 3.27 14.35
CA HIS A 45 -17.95 2.79 15.72
C HIS A 45 -18.86 1.65 16.16
N LEU A 46 -20.11 1.60 15.70
CA LEU A 46 -21.03 0.49 15.93
C LEU A 46 -20.87 -0.61 14.87
N ALA A 47 -20.52 -0.24 13.63
CA ALA A 47 -20.33 -1.16 12.54
C ALA A 47 -19.29 -2.25 12.85
N LEU A 48 -18.34 -1.99 13.76
CA LEU A 48 -17.38 -2.99 14.27
C LEU A 48 -18.03 -4.25 14.88
N ARG A 49 -19.31 -4.17 15.26
CA ARG A 49 -20.09 -5.31 15.76
C ARG A 49 -20.66 -6.20 14.65
N LEU A 50 -20.59 -5.77 13.39
CA LEU A 50 -20.97 -6.58 12.24
C LEU A 50 -19.90 -7.66 11.99
N PRO A 51 -20.28 -8.90 11.59
CA PRO A 51 -19.33 -9.99 11.35
C PRO A 51 -18.17 -9.62 10.41
N GLU A 52 -18.48 -8.90 9.34
CA GLU A 52 -17.53 -8.42 8.31
C GLU A 52 -16.47 -7.49 8.91
N ARG A 53 -16.90 -6.55 9.76
CA ARG A 53 -16.01 -5.55 10.37
C ARG A 53 -15.23 -6.13 11.54
N SER A 54 -15.80 -7.08 12.28
CA SER A 54 -15.09 -7.84 13.31
C SER A 54 -14.00 -8.73 12.70
N LEU A 55 -14.30 -9.40 11.57
CA LEU A 55 -13.29 -10.13 10.80
C LEU A 55 -12.19 -9.20 10.27
N PHE A 56 -12.55 -8.03 9.74
CA PHE A 56 -11.58 -7.00 9.34
C PHE A 56 -10.59 -6.66 10.47
N LEU A 57 -11.06 -6.41 11.70
CA LEU A 57 -10.18 -6.08 12.83
C LEU A 57 -9.15 -7.18 13.10
N ARG A 58 -9.60 -8.44 13.12
CA ARG A 58 -8.73 -9.60 13.32
C ARG A 58 -7.75 -9.75 12.15
N ALA A 59 -8.22 -9.62 10.92
CA ALA A 59 -7.40 -9.73 9.72
C ALA A 59 -6.34 -8.63 9.64
N ARG A 60 -6.68 -7.39 9.97
CA ARG A 60 -5.73 -6.27 10.05
C ARG A 60 -4.64 -6.56 11.08
N SER A 61 -5.03 -6.98 12.29
CA SER A 61 -4.08 -7.31 13.35
C SER A 61 -3.14 -8.46 12.97
N GLU A 62 -3.68 -9.53 12.38
CA GLU A 62 -2.87 -10.67 11.95
C GLU A 62 -1.95 -10.32 10.77
N LEU A 63 -2.44 -9.61 9.75
CA LEU A 63 -1.62 -9.19 8.62
C LEU A 63 -0.46 -8.30 9.09
N MET A 64 -0.72 -7.37 10.00
CA MET A 64 0.30 -6.52 10.62
C MET A 64 1.37 -7.37 11.35
N ARG A 65 0.95 -8.37 12.12
CA ARG A 65 1.85 -9.29 12.81
C ARG A 65 2.68 -10.12 11.82
N ILE A 66 2.07 -10.61 10.74
CA ILE A 66 2.72 -11.40 9.68
C ILE A 66 3.78 -10.56 8.94
N ILE A 67 3.48 -9.30 8.62
CA ILE A 67 4.44 -8.40 7.97
C ILE A 67 5.66 -8.16 8.89
N ARG A 68 5.45 -7.91 10.18
CA ARG A 68 6.57 -7.82 11.14
C ARG A 68 7.35 -9.13 11.25
N GLU A 69 6.66 -10.27 11.29
CA GLU A 69 7.28 -11.60 11.32
C GLU A 69 8.20 -11.82 10.10
N PHE A 70 7.79 -11.39 8.90
CA PHE A 70 8.65 -11.39 7.72
C PHE A 70 9.94 -10.60 7.97
N TYR A 71 9.81 -9.33 8.34
CA TYR A 71 10.97 -8.44 8.51
C TYR A 71 11.92 -8.94 9.60
N HIS A 72 11.41 -9.39 10.75
CA HIS A 72 12.25 -9.93 11.82
C HIS A 72 12.96 -11.23 11.41
N THR A 73 12.29 -12.10 10.66
CA THR A 73 12.89 -13.35 10.16
C THR A 73 14.02 -13.08 9.16
N HIS A 74 13.94 -11.96 8.42
CA HIS A 74 14.97 -11.52 7.48
C HIS A 74 15.94 -10.48 8.09
N HIS A 75 15.94 -10.33 9.41
CA HIS A 75 16.87 -9.47 10.16
C HIS A 75 16.82 -7.97 9.83
N TYR A 76 15.67 -7.44 9.42
CA TYR A 76 15.49 -6.00 9.27
C TYR A 76 15.34 -5.33 10.63
N THR A 77 15.85 -4.10 10.74
CA THR A 77 15.68 -3.26 11.93
C THR A 77 14.41 -2.42 11.80
N GLU A 78 13.43 -2.60 12.71
CA GLU A 78 12.25 -1.72 12.79
C GLU A 78 12.66 -0.36 13.37
N ILE A 79 12.28 0.73 12.70
CA ILE A 79 12.49 2.10 13.17
C ILE A 79 11.18 2.90 13.23
N THR A 80 11.22 4.06 13.88
CA THR A 80 10.08 4.98 14.01
C THR A 80 10.47 6.39 13.56
N PRO A 81 10.40 6.66 12.24
CA PRO A 81 10.72 7.98 11.69
C PRO A 81 9.71 9.06 12.11
N PRO A 82 10.06 10.36 12.01
CA PRO A 82 9.14 11.43 12.34
C PRO A 82 8.00 11.55 11.31
N THR A 83 6.80 11.91 11.77
CA THR A 83 5.63 12.15 10.90
C THR A 83 5.35 13.62 10.65
N ILE A 84 5.98 14.52 11.42
CA ILE A 84 6.01 15.96 11.19
C ILE A 84 7.36 16.31 10.59
N VAL A 85 7.36 16.87 9.39
CA VAL A 85 8.57 17.12 8.58
C VAL A 85 8.58 18.56 8.06
N GLN A 86 9.76 19.09 7.75
CA GLN A 86 9.92 20.40 7.09
C GLN A 86 10.29 20.27 5.61
N THR A 87 10.65 19.06 5.20
CA THR A 87 11.05 18.69 3.84
C THR A 87 9.96 17.83 3.18
N GLN A 88 9.76 18.03 1.88
CA GLN A 88 8.85 17.23 1.07
C GLN A 88 9.58 16.03 0.47
N VAL A 89 8.88 14.88 0.35
CA VAL A 89 9.45 13.65 -0.23
C VAL A 89 8.94 13.45 -1.66
N GLU A 90 7.62 13.47 -1.87
CA GLU A 90 6.96 13.14 -3.15
C GLU A 90 6.38 14.38 -3.86
N GLY A 91 7.14 15.47 -3.94
CA GLY A 91 6.70 16.72 -4.57
C GLY A 91 5.68 17.53 -3.76
N GLY A 92 5.62 18.84 -4.00
CA GLY A 92 4.98 19.80 -3.09
C GLY A 92 3.45 19.96 -3.19
N SER A 93 2.77 19.29 -4.11
CA SER A 93 1.36 19.58 -4.43
C SER A 93 0.33 18.88 -3.53
N THR A 94 0.74 17.92 -2.69
CA THR A 94 -0.19 17.07 -1.91
C THR A 94 0.15 16.95 -0.43
N LEU A 95 0.78 17.96 0.19
CA LEU A 95 1.09 17.96 1.62
C LEU A 95 0.00 18.62 2.47
N PHE A 96 -0.25 18.06 3.67
CA PHE A 96 -0.99 18.76 4.71
C PHE A 96 -0.04 19.68 5.46
N VAL A 97 -0.40 20.97 5.56
CA VAL A 97 0.38 22.00 6.25
C VAL A 97 -0.12 22.17 7.68
N LEU A 98 0.80 22.29 8.63
CA LEU A 98 0.53 22.64 10.02
C LEU A 98 1.45 23.78 10.49
N ASP A 99 0.97 24.54 11.49
CA ASP A 99 1.78 25.51 12.22
C ASP A 99 2.54 24.80 13.35
N TYR A 100 3.86 24.70 13.21
CA TYR A 100 4.76 24.13 14.19
C TYR A 100 5.48 25.25 14.94
N TYR A 101 4.81 25.77 15.96
CA TYR A 101 5.32 26.84 16.84
C TYR A 101 5.78 28.10 16.08
N GLY A 102 5.01 28.53 15.08
CA GLY A 102 5.29 29.71 14.26
C GLY A 102 6.12 29.42 13.01
N SER A 103 6.49 28.16 12.76
CA SER A 103 7.16 27.70 11.53
C SER A 103 6.27 26.71 10.77
N PRO A 104 6.25 26.75 9.42
CA PRO A 104 5.52 25.75 8.65
C PRO A 104 6.16 24.36 8.84
N ALA A 105 5.31 23.36 9.04
CA ALA A 105 5.67 21.96 8.94
C ALA A 105 4.58 21.21 8.18
N TYR A 106 4.88 19.96 7.81
CA TYR A 106 4.04 19.13 6.98
C TYR A 106 3.85 17.76 7.62
N LEU A 107 2.69 17.14 7.37
CA LEU A 107 2.53 15.72 7.62
C LEU A 107 3.22 14.92 6.51
N THR A 108 3.99 13.91 6.89
CA THR A 108 4.81 13.14 5.96
C THR A 108 3.99 12.38 4.92
N GLN A 109 4.45 12.34 3.67
CA GLN A 109 3.93 11.43 2.64
C GLN A 109 4.61 10.06 2.71
N SER A 110 5.85 10.02 3.20
CA SER A 110 6.70 8.83 3.18
C SER A 110 7.87 9.02 4.15
N SER A 111 8.30 7.93 4.78
CA SER A 111 9.45 7.93 5.68
C SER A 111 10.77 7.64 4.96
N GLN A 112 10.74 7.51 3.63
CA GLN A 112 11.85 7.02 2.80
C GLN A 112 13.17 7.73 3.10
N LEU A 113 13.21 9.06 3.05
CA LEU A 113 14.47 9.81 3.24
C LEU A 113 15.11 9.52 4.61
N TYR A 114 14.32 9.21 5.64
CA TYR A 114 14.84 8.82 6.96
C TYR A 114 15.30 7.36 7.00
N LEU A 115 14.61 6.45 6.32
CA LEU A 115 15.06 5.07 6.16
C LEU A 115 16.42 5.00 5.44
N GLU A 116 16.62 5.83 4.42
CA GLU A 116 17.89 5.97 3.70
C GLU A 116 19.06 6.36 4.63
N THR A 117 18.81 7.13 5.70
CA THR A 117 19.86 7.45 6.71
C THR A 117 20.23 6.28 7.62
N VAL A 118 19.33 5.31 7.79
CA VAL A 118 19.49 4.19 8.72
C VAL A 118 20.04 2.96 8.01
N ALA A 119 19.62 2.72 6.77
CA ALA A 119 19.98 1.52 6.02
C ALA A 119 21.51 1.28 5.95
N PRO A 120 22.38 2.29 5.73
CA PRO A 120 23.84 2.08 5.72
C PRO A 120 24.44 1.61 7.05
N VAL A 121 23.74 1.82 8.17
CA VAL A 121 24.18 1.38 9.50
C VAL A 121 23.54 0.03 9.86
N ALA A 122 22.28 -0.17 9.49
CA ALA A 122 21.50 -1.35 9.86
C ALA A 122 21.57 -2.51 8.85
N GLY A 123 22.09 -2.28 7.65
CA GLY A 123 22.03 -3.22 6.52
C GLY A 123 20.66 -3.23 5.85
N ALA A 124 19.60 -3.43 6.64
CA ALA A 124 18.22 -3.33 6.20
C ALA A 124 17.34 -2.78 7.33
N CYS A 125 16.45 -1.86 7.02
CA CYS A 125 15.51 -1.28 7.98
C CYS A 125 14.11 -1.17 7.39
N PHE A 126 13.11 -1.11 8.27
CA PHE A 126 11.72 -0.90 7.87
C PHE A 126 10.99 -0.05 8.90
N CYS A 127 9.87 0.54 8.50
CA CYS A 127 8.92 1.14 9.41
C CYS A 127 7.48 0.86 8.95
N ILE A 128 6.55 0.90 9.90
CA ILE A 128 5.12 0.87 9.63
C ILE A 128 4.48 2.10 10.26
N MET A 129 4.37 3.17 9.46
CA MET A 129 3.99 4.50 9.93
C MET A 129 2.78 5.02 9.15
N PRO A 130 2.01 5.96 9.72
CA PRO A 130 1.00 6.67 8.95
C PRO A 130 1.67 7.60 7.94
N SER A 131 1.16 7.57 6.71
CA SER A 131 1.47 8.52 5.65
C SER A 131 0.22 9.32 5.29
N TYR A 132 0.43 10.55 4.83
CA TYR A 132 -0.63 11.50 4.57
C TYR A 132 -0.51 12.10 3.17
N ARG A 133 -1.63 12.11 2.44
CA ARG A 133 -1.71 12.71 1.10
C ARG A 133 -2.92 13.63 1.03
N ALA A 134 -2.68 14.93 0.84
CA ALA A 134 -3.70 15.95 0.60
C ALA A 134 -4.21 15.94 -0.85
N GLU A 135 -4.35 14.75 -1.43
CA GLU A 135 -4.83 14.57 -2.79
C GLU A 135 -6.36 14.73 -2.85
N LYS A 136 -6.85 15.43 -3.88
CA LYS A 136 -8.30 15.69 -4.06
C LYS A 136 -9.05 14.54 -4.73
N SER A 137 -8.36 13.45 -5.07
CA SER A 137 -8.90 12.31 -5.80
C SER A 137 -9.93 11.53 -4.97
N LYS A 138 -11.07 11.18 -5.58
CA LYS A 138 -12.20 10.48 -4.95
C LYS A 138 -12.41 9.08 -5.53
N THR A 139 -11.34 8.29 -5.67
CA THR A 139 -11.46 6.90 -6.16
C THR A 139 -11.64 5.90 -5.02
N SER A 140 -11.88 4.63 -5.36
CA SER A 140 -11.99 3.53 -4.41
C SER A 140 -10.66 3.12 -3.76
N ARG A 141 -9.52 3.71 -4.18
CA ARG A 141 -8.16 3.32 -3.79
C ARG A 141 -7.37 4.40 -3.01
N HIS A 142 -7.95 5.59 -2.83
CA HIS A 142 -7.26 6.73 -2.20
C HIS A 142 -7.81 7.04 -0.81
N LEU A 143 -6.88 7.31 0.11
CA LEU A 143 -7.11 7.80 1.47
C LEU A 143 -6.22 9.02 1.68
N SER A 144 -6.66 9.91 2.56
CA SER A 144 -5.86 11.05 3.00
C SER A 144 -4.87 10.69 4.12
N GLU A 145 -5.16 9.61 4.86
CA GLU A 145 -4.31 9.00 5.88
C GLU A 145 -4.33 7.49 5.66
N TYR A 146 -3.17 6.86 5.54
CA TYR A 146 -3.04 5.41 5.33
C TYR A 146 -1.84 4.87 6.08
N THR A 147 -1.82 3.55 6.32
CA THR A 147 -0.67 2.89 6.94
C THR A 147 0.31 2.48 5.86
N HIS A 148 1.53 3.00 5.94
CA HIS A 148 2.57 2.78 4.96
C HIS A 148 3.61 1.82 5.55
N VAL A 149 3.81 0.69 4.87
CA VAL A 149 4.89 -0.26 5.19
C VAL A 149 6.04 0.06 4.27
N GLU A 150 7.12 0.59 4.82
CA GLU A 150 8.27 1.06 4.04
C GLU A 150 9.53 0.35 4.50
N ALA A 151 10.39 -0.02 3.56
CA ALA A 151 11.68 -0.64 3.87
C ALA A 151 12.77 -0.16 2.92
N GLU A 152 13.99 -0.13 3.43
CA GLU A 152 15.19 0.31 2.72
C GLU A 152 16.33 -0.66 3.02
N LEU A 153 17.10 -1.00 2.00
CA LEU A 153 18.17 -2.00 2.03
C LEU A 153 19.42 -1.43 1.36
N VAL A 154 20.60 -1.77 1.88
CA VAL A 154 21.88 -1.48 1.23
C VAL A 154 22.51 -2.72 0.61
N ASP A 155 23.46 -2.49 -0.30
CA ASP A 155 24.22 -3.49 -1.04
C ASP A 155 23.37 -4.49 -1.83
N ILE A 156 22.29 -3.99 -2.42
CA ILE A 156 21.37 -4.76 -3.27
C ILE A 156 21.34 -4.25 -4.71
N THR A 157 20.97 -5.14 -5.62
CA THR A 157 20.62 -4.84 -7.00
C THR A 157 19.13 -4.54 -7.16
N PHE A 158 18.74 -4.00 -8.32
CA PHE A 158 17.32 -3.75 -8.62
C PHE A 158 16.49 -5.05 -8.71
N ASP A 159 17.09 -6.16 -9.15
CA ASP A 159 16.42 -7.47 -9.16
C ASP A 159 16.19 -7.99 -7.74
N GLU A 160 17.15 -7.84 -6.84
CA GLU A 160 17.02 -8.23 -5.43
C GLU A 160 15.99 -7.36 -4.68
N LEU A 161 15.85 -6.08 -5.05
CA LEU A 161 14.78 -5.22 -4.54
C LEU A 161 13.40 -5.81 -4.89
N MET A 162 13.19 -6.15 -6.16
CA MET A 162 11.94 -6.76 -6.63
C MET A 162 11.70 -8.14 -5.99
N ASP A 163 12.75 -8.95 -5.84
CA ASP A 163 12.67 -10.24 -5.14
C ASP A 163 12.23 -10.06 -3.68
N SER A 164 12.73 -9.04 -2.98
CA SER A 164 12.33 -8.75 -1.61
C SER A 164 10.86 -8.35 -1.52
N ILE A 165 10.37 -7.48 -2.41
CA ILE A 165 8.95 -7.08 -2.45
C ILE A 165 8.07 -8.30 -2.71
N GLU A 166 8.45 -9.14 -3.67
CA GLU A 166 7.74 -10.37 -4.02
C GLU A 166 7.68 -11.35 -2.84
N GLN A 167 8.80 -11.57 -2.15
CA GLN A 167 8.87 -12.45 -0.98
C GLN A 167 7.94 -11.98 0.14
N LEU A 168 7.94 -10.68 0.47
CA LEU A 168 7.06 -10.10 1.48
C LEU A 168 5.59 -10.31 1.11
N VAL A 169 5.19 -9.98 -0.12
CA VAL A 169 3.79 -10.10 -0.57
C VAL A 169 3.33 -11.56 -0.55
N ARG A 170 4.16 -12.49 -1.02
CA ARG A 170 3.88 -13.94 -0.94
C ARG A 170 3.74 -14.41 0.49
N PHE A 171 4.64 -13.97 1.37
CA PHE A 171 4.61 -14.32 2.80
C PHE A 171 3.34 -13.82 3.47
N ALA A 172 2.96 -12.57 3.21
CA ALA A 172 1.74 -11.94 3.72
C ALA A 172 0.46 -12.68 3.28
N ILE A 173 0.33 -12.99 1.98
CA ILE A 173 -0.83 -13.70 1.42
C ILE A 173 -0.96 -15.10 2.04
N ARG A 174 0.13 -15.89 1.97
CA ARG A 174 0.14 -17.28 2.49
C ARG A 174 -0.08 -17.30 4.00
N GLY A 175 0.57 -16.40 4.74
CA GLY A 175 0.45 -16.30 6.18
C GLY A 175 -0.97 -15.96 6.63
N THR A 176 -1.66 -15.09 5.88
CA THR A 176 -3.04 -14.66 6.17
C THR A 176 -4.00 -15.81 5.91
N TYR A 177 -3.95 -16.43 4.73
CA TYR A 177 -4.87 -17.54 4.40
C TYR A 177 -4.64 -18.77 5.27
N ARG A 178 -3.40 -19.06 5.69
CA ARG A 178 -3.13 -20.13 6.67
C ARG A 178 -3.91 -19.94 7.98
N ARG A 179 -4.19 -18.70 8.38
CA ARG A 179 -4.79 -18.36 9.67
C ARG A 179 -6.27 -18.03 9.60
N LEU A 180 -6.72 -17.43 8.50
CA LEU A 180 -8.02 -16.77 8.42
C LEU A 180 -8.91 -17.27 7.29
N LEU A 181 -8.49 -18.25 6.48
CA LEU A 181 -9.27 -18.70 5.33
C LEU A 181 -10.65 -19.25 5.74
N ASP A 182 -10.73 -20.08 6.77
CA ASP A 182 -12.00 -20.63 7.25
C ASP A 182 -12.95 -19.52 7.73
N ASP A 183 -12.40 -18.53 8.43
CA ASP A 183 -13.14 -17.36 8.89
C ASP A 183 -13.63 -16.48 7.73
N LEU A 184 -12.78 -16.27 6.73
CA LEU A 184 -13.11 -15.57 5.49
C LEU A 184 -14.26 -16.24 4.76
N GLN A 185 -14.20 -17.56 4.58
CA GLN A 185 -15.24 -18.32 3.88
C GLN A 185 -16.55 -18.39 4.68
N ARG A 186 -16.46 -18.36 6.02
CA ARG A 186 -17.64 -18.31 6.90
C ARG A 186 -18.36 -16.97 6.84
N VAL A 187 -17.62 -15.86 6.82
CA VAL A 187 -18.19 -14.50 6.78
C VAL A 187 -18.59 -14.09 5.35
N TYR A 188 -17.82 -14.51 4.35
CA TYR A 188 -18.07 -14.24 2.94
C TYR A 188 -18.25 -15.57 2.18
N PRO A 189 -19.46 -16.16 2.19
CA PRO A 189 -19.74 -17.36 1.41
C PRO A 189 -19.40 -17.13 -0.08
N GLY A 190 -18.47 -17.92 -0.61
CA GLY A 190 -17.95 -17.76 -1.97
C GLY A 190 -16.65 -16.98 -2.08
N PHE A 191 -16.00 -16.62 -0.96
CA PHE A 191 -14.64 -16.08 -0.97
C PHE A 191 -13.68 -17.06 -1.65
N VAL A 192 -12.98 -16.57 -2.68
CA VAL A 192 -11.93 -17.30 -3.38
C VAL A 192 -10.59 -16.69 -3.00
N PRO A 193 -9.68 -17.44 -2.35
CA PRO A 193 -8.35 -16.93 -2.02
C PRO A 193 -7.57 -16.61 -3.28
N VAL A 194 -6.70 -15.60 -3.21
CA VAL A 194 -5.76 -15.30 -4.30
C VAL A 194 -4.84 -16.50 -4.49
N ASP A 195 -4.91 -17.10 -5.67
CA ASP A 195 -4.03 -18.20 -6.07
C ASP A 195 -2.69 -17.64 -6.57
N ILE A 196 -1.69 -17.65 -5.69
CA ILE A 196 -0.33 -17.21 -5.99
C ILE A 196 0.51 -18.40 -6.43
N LYS A 197 0.85 -18.42 -7.73
CA LYS A 197 1.63 -19.47 -8.39
C LYS A 197 3.08 -19.50 -7.91
N PRO A 198 3.78 -20.65 -7.91
CA PRO A 198 5.14 -20.76 -7.39
C PRO A 198 6.19 -20.05 -8.25
N GLU A 199 5.92 -19.84 -9.53
CA GLU A 199 6.81 -19.13 -10.45
C GLU A 199 6.97 -17.66 -10.05
N PRO A 200 8.15 -17.04 -10.30
CA PRO A 200 8.37 -15.63 -10.02
C PRO A 200 7.32 -14.71 -10.65
N PHE A 201 7.03 -13.57 -10.01
CA PHE A 201 6.15 -12.58 -10.62
C PHE A 201 6.78 -12.05 -11.90
N ARG A 202 5.95 -11.95 -12.95
CA ARG A 202 6.43 -11.49 -14.25
C ARG A 202 6.86 -10.03 -14.14
N ARG A 203 7.92 -9.68 -14.85
CA ARG A 203 8.49 -8.33 -14.90
C ARG A 203 8.41 -7.83 -16.33
N ILE A 204 7.90 -6.63 -16.52
CA ILE A 204 7.84 -5.97 -17.82
C ILE A 204 8.33 -4.54 -17.67
N SER A 205 9.15 -4.05 -18.61
CA SER A 205 9.55 -2.65 -18.62
C SER A 205 8.37 -1.77 -19.06
N TYR A 206 8.37 -0.50 -18.67
CA TYR A 206 7.39 0.48 -19.12
C TYR A 206 7.33 0.52 -20.65
N LYS A 207 8.50 0.55 -21.29
CA LYS A 207 8.62 0.52 -22.75
C LYS A 207 7.94 -0.71 -23.34
N ASP A 208 8.26 -1.90 -22.84
CA ASP A 208 7.67 -3.15 -23.33
C ASP A 208 6.17 -3.22 -23.04
N ALA A 209 5.69 -2.61 -21.95
CA ALA A 209 4.27 -2.53 -21.63
C ALA A 209 3.51 -1.64 -22.64
N ILE A 210 4.08 -0.49 -23.02
CA ILE A 210 3.53 0.37 -24.08
C ILE A 210 3.50 -0.38 -25.42
N GLU A 211 4.59 -1.05 -25.79
CA GLU A 211 4.68 -1.87 -27.00
C GLU A 211 3.67 -3.03 -26.97
N PHE A 212 3.48 -3.66 -25.81
CA PHE A 212 2.47 -4.70 -25.59
C PHE A 212 1.05 -4.18 -25.84
N PHE A 213 0.70 -3.00 -25.31
CA PHE A 213 -0.62 -2.41 -25.55
C PHE A 213 -0.84 -2.11 -27.04
N ILE A 214 0.17 -1.55 -27.72
CA ILE A 214 0.11 -1.26 -29.16
C ILE A 214 -0.10 -2.56 -29.95
N ALA A 215 0.70 -3.59 -29.66
CA ALA A 215 0.62 -4.89 -30.35
C ALA A 215 -0.72 -5.61 -30.13
N LYS A 216 -1.33 -5.45 -28.95
CA LYS A 216 -2.65 -6.00 -28.62
C LYS A 216 -3.82 -5.15 -29.11
N GLY A 217 -3.56 -3.96 -29.66
CA GLY A 217 -4.60 -3.00 -30.03
C GLY A 217 -5.37 -2.45 -28.83
N HIS A 218 -4.80 -2.56 -27.62
CA HIS A 218 -5.37 -2.00 -26.40
C HIS A 218 -5.24 -0.48 -26.42
N ARG A 219 -6.31 0.22 -26.04
CA ARG A 219 -6.42 1.68 -26.16
C ARG A 219 -6.58 2.34 -24.80
N LYS A 220 -6.21 3.62 -24.73
CA LYS A 220 -6.47 4.47 -23.57
C LYS A 220 -7.98 4.63 -23.35
N PRO A 221 -8.43 5.06 -22.15
CA PRO A 221 -9.85 5.27 -21.86
C PRO A 221 -10.54 6.26 -22.80
N ASP A 222 -9.79 7.19 -23.39
CA ASP A 222 -10.28 8.16 -24.39
C ASP A 222 -10.33 7.60 -25.83
N GLY A 223 -9.98 6.33 -26.03
CA GLY A 223 -9.98 5.65 -27.32
C GLY A 223 -8.72 5.87 -28.17
N THR A 224 -7.79 6.72 -27.73
CA THR A 224 -6.54 6.96 -28.47
C THR A 224 -5.53 5.82 -28.24
N PRO A 225 -4.63 5.56 -29.21
CA PRO A 225 -3.58 4.55 -29.04
C PRO A 225 -2.54 5.04 -28.03
N TYR A 226 -1.89 4.08 -27.35
CA TYR A 226 -0.74 4.37 -26.50
C TYR A 226 0.47 4.85 -27.31
N ARG A 227 1.25 5.75 -26.71
CA ARG A 227 2.53 6.27 -27.20
C ARG A 227 3.53 6.30 -26.06
N MET A 228 4.82 6.34 -26.40
CA MET A 228 5.87 6.56 -25.40
C MET A 228 5.59 7.85 -24.62
N MET A 229 5.87 7.83 -23.31
CA MET A 229 5.55 8.87 -22.32
C MET A 229 4.08 8.98 -21.91
N ASP A 230 3.16 8.17 -22.46
CA ASP A 230 1.81 8.08 -21.91
C ASP A 230 1.83 7.42 -20.53
N ASP A 231 1.03 7.95 -19.61
CA ASP A 231 0.77 7.32 -18.31
C ASP A 231 -0.08 6.04 -18.49
N ILE A 232 0.18 5.02 -17.67
CA ILE A 232 -0.53 3.75 -17.70
C ILE A 232 -1.64 3.78 -16.64
N CYS A 233 -2.87 4.07 -17.09
CA CYS A 233 -4.00 4.20 -16.18
C CYS A 233 -4.44 2.87 -15.54
N ASP A 234 -5.19 2.93 -14.44
CA ASP A 234 -5.77 1.79 -13.71
C ASP A 234 -6.40 0.70 -14.60
N ALA A 235 -7.14 1.13 -15.65
CA ALA A 235 -7.81 0.19 -16.55
C ALA A 235 -6.80 -0.63 -17.37
N SER A 236 -5.67 -0.02 -17.72
CA SER A 236 -4.61 -0.64 -18.50
C SER A 236 -3.64 -1.43 -17.63
N GLU A 237 -3.42 -1.03 -16.38
CA GLU A 237 -2.78 -1.88 -15.38
C GLU A 237 -3.54 -3.21 -15.22
N LYS A 238 -4.87 -3.15 -15.04
CA LYS A 238 -5.72 -4.34 -14.92
C LYS A 238 -5.65 -5.23 -16.16
N TYR A 239 -5.62 -4.63 -17.35
CA TYR A 239 -5.44 -5.36 -18.60
C TYR A 239 -4.08 -6.05 -18.67
N LEU A 240 -3.01 -5.36 -18.28
CA LEU A 240 -1.66 -5.91 -18.23
C LEU A 240 -1.57 -7.11 -17.28
N ILE A 241 -2.16 -7.01 -16.09
CA ILE A 241 -2.22 -8.12 -15.12
C ILE A 241 -2.96 -9.33 -15.71
N ALA A 242 -4.10 -9.10 -16.37
CA ALA A 242 -4.91 -10.18 -16.95
C ALA A 242 -4.18 -10.88 -18.10
N GLU A 243 -3.66 -10.12 -19.06
CA GLU A 243 -3.15 -10.66 -20.33
C GLU A 243 -1.67 -11.03 -20.28
N TYR A 244 -0.84 -10.18 -19.67
CA TYR A 244 0.59 -10.43 -19.52
C TYR A 244 0.88 -11.20 -18.23
N GLY A 245 0.28 -10.79 -17.12
CA GLY A 245 0.43 -11.44 -15.81
C GLY A 245 -0.31 -12.76 -15.66
N GLN A 246 -1.24 -13.08 -16.58
CA GLN A 246 -2.13 -14.26 -16.48
C GLN A 246 -2.89 -14.31 -15.15
N GLY A 247 -3.29 -13.13 -14.65
CA GLY A 247 -3.98 -12.99 -13.37
C GLY A 247 -3.08 -13.11 -12.14
N GLN A 248 -1.75 -13.14 -12.30
CA GLN A 248 -0.77 -13.03 -11.21
C GLN A 248 -0.25 -11.60 -11.06
N PRO A 249 0.31 -11.23 -9.90
CA PRO A 249 0.99 -9.94 -9.74
C PRO A 249 2.11 -9.75 -10.79
N VAL A 250 2.28 -8.51 -11.23
CA VAL A 250 3.25 -8.12 -12.28
C VAL A 250 4.05 -6.91 -11.80
N PHE A 251 5.37 -6.96 -11.93
CA PHE A 251 6.19 -5.78 -11.80
C PHE A 251 6.21 -5.01 -13.13
N LEU A 252 5.75 -3.76 -13.08
CA LEU A 252 6.00 -2.78 -14.12
C LEU A 252 7.25 -2.00 -13.74
N THR A 253 8.26 -1.98 -14.60
CA THR A 253 9.62 -1.52 -14.24
C THR A 253 10.16 -0.49 -15.21
N HIS A 254 11.31 0.12 -14.91
CA HIS A 254 12.05 0.95 -15.86
C HIS A 254 11.27 2.13 -16.44
N PHE A 255 10.62 2.90 -15.55
CA PHE A 255 9.86 4.08 -15.95
C PHE A 255 10.77 5.19 -16.50
N PRO A 256 10.26 6.06 -17.40
CA PRO A 256 10.98 7.24 -17.87
C PRO A 256 11.42 8.14 -16.71
N VAL A 257 12.55 8.83 -16.88
CA VAL A 257 13.13 9.71 -15.86
C VAL A 257 12.17 10.84 -15.46
N GLU A 258 11.39 11.35 -16.40
CA GLU A 258 10.44 12.44 -16.21
C GLU A 258 9.23 12.04 -15.36
N HIS A 259 8.97 10.74 -15.21
CA HIS A 259 7.82 10.24 -14.44
C HIS A 259 8.16 9.97 -12.97
N LYS A 260 9.45 9.96 -12.62
CA LYS A 260 9.90 9.51 -11.30
C LYS A 260 10.67 10.61 -10.56
N PRO A 261 10.61 10.62 -9.21
CA PRO A 261 11.28 11.62 -8.39
C PRO A 261 12.80 11.69 -8.61
N PHE A 262 13.40 12.82 -8.25
CA PHE A 262 14.82 13.09 -8.46
C PHE A 262 15.78 12.12 -7.74
N TYR A 263 15.33 11.52 -6.63
CA TYR A 263 16.12 10.56 -5.84
C TYR A 263 16.21 9.17 -6.47
N VAL A 264 15.49 8.90 -7.55
CA VAL A 264 15.47 7.59 -8.21
C VAL A 264 16.70 7.42 -9.09
N ARG A 265 17.42 6.29 -8.95
CA ARG A 265 18.57 5.96 -9.77
C ARG A 265 18.21 5.86 -11.26
N ARG A 266 19.01 6.50 -12.11
CA ARG A 266 18.85 6.47 -13.57
C ARG A 266 19.58 5.27 -14.20
N THR A 267 19.10 4.84 -15.35
CA THR A 267 19.73 3.82 -16.20
C THR A 267 19.47 4.16 -17.67
N GLY A 268 20.36 4.95 -18.27
CA GLY A 268 20.13 5.55 -19.58
C GLY A 268 18.94 6.53 -19.53
N ASP A 269 17.99 6.39 -20.45
CA ASP A 269 16.78 7.23 -20.53
C ASP A 269 15.64 6.74 -19.60
N ALA A 270 15.90 5.72 -18.77
CA ALA A 270 14.95 5.14 -17.84
C ALA A 270 15.46 5.20 -16.39
N THR A 271 14.70 4.64 -15.46
CA THR A 271 15.02 4.58 -14.03
C THR A 271 15.05 3.15 -13.51
N GLN A 272 15.77 2.88 -12.43
CA GLN A 272 15.65 1.61 -11.70
C GLN A 272 14.50 1.69 -10.70
N SER A 273 13.28 1.82 -11.20
CA SER A 273 12.03 1.88 -10.43
C SER A 273 11.05 0.80 -10.86
N CYS A 274 10.26 0.31 -9.91
CA CYS A 274 9.24 -0.70 -10.13
C CYS A 274 7.96 -0.39 -9.36
N ASP A 275 6.82 -0.73 -9.97
CA ASP A 275 5.52 -0.73 -9.33
C ASP A 275 4.98 -2.18 -9.38
N LEU A 276 4.51 -2.72 -8.24
CA LEU A 276 3.90 -4.04 -8.18
C LEU A 276 2.38 -3.93 -8.37
N LEU A 277 1.91 -4.40 -9.52
CA LEU A 277 0.51 -4.42 -9.91
C LEU A 277 -0.15 -5.71 -9.41
N PHE A 278 -1.18 -5.58 -8.59
CA PHE A 278 -1.88 -6.70 -7.96
C PHE A 278 -3.26 -6.98 -8.58
N PRO A 279 -3.62 -8.26 -8.83
CA PRO A 279 -4.89 -8.63 -9.44
C PRO A 279 -6.11 -8.00 -8.76
N GLY A 280 -6.96 -7.36 -9.56
CA GLY A 280 -8.19 -6.69 -9.11
C GLY A 280 -7.99 -5.33 -8.44
N ILE A 281 -6.76 -4.96 -8.08
CA ILE A 281 -6.43 -3.71 -7.37
C ILE A 281 -5.69 -2.72 -8.29
N GLY A 282 -4.66 -3.17 -8.99
CA GLY A 282 -3.64 -2.31 -9.60
C GLY A 282 -2.43 -2.16 -8.67
N GLU A 283 -1.71 -1.05 -8.74
CA GLU A 283 -0.53 -0.80 -7.91
C GLU A 283 -0.80 -0.95 -6.39
N ILE A 284 -0.01 -1.82 -5.73
CA ILE A 284 0.02 -1.98 -4.26
C ILE A 284 1.37 -1.61 -3.62
N ALA A 285 2.44 -1.59 -4.41
CA ALA A 285 3.78 -1.26 -3.96
C ALA A 285 4.50 -0.43 -5.03
N GLY A 286 5.28 0.56 -4.59
CA GLY A 286 6.23 1.30 -5.42
C GLY A 286 7.62 1.16 -4.80
N GLY A 287 8.64 1.00 -5.63
CA GLY A 287 10.01 0.84 -5.18
C GLY A 287 11.03 1.33 -6.20
N SER A 288 12.24 1.62 -5.73
CA SER A 288 13.35 1.98 -6.62
C SER A 288 14.70 1.85 -5.95
N MET A 289 15.73 1.69 -6.78
CA MET A 289 17.10 1.99 -6.38
C MET A 289 17.28 3.51 -6.26
N ARG A 290 18.10 3.94 -5.30
CA ARG A 290 18.32 5.36 -5.00
C ARG A 290 19.56 5.90 -5.71
N CYS A 291 19.51 7.18 -6.02
CA CYS A 291 20.65 7.92 -6.51
C CYS A 291 21.64 8.13 -5.36
N ASP A 292 22.89 7.71 -5.57
CA ASP A 292 24.00 7.77 -4.62
C ASP A 292 25.09 8.76 -5.05
N SER A 293 24.88 9.50 -6.15
CA SER A 293 25.77 10.58 -6.60
C SER A 293 25.27 11.93 -6.10
N PHE A 294 26.18 12.66 -5.44
CA PHE A 294 25.91 14.02 -4.96
C PHE A 294 25.56 14.97 -6.13
N GLU A 295 26.31 14.89 -7.23
CA GLU A 295 26.11 15.74 -8.41
C GLU A 295 24.74 15.48 -9.06
N GLU A 296 24.36 14.21 -9.20
CA GLU A 296 23.06 13.84 -9.76
C GLU A 296 21.90 14.25 -8.87
N LEU A 297 21.99 14.04 -7.55
CA LEU A 297 20.99 14.49 -6.58
C LEU A 297 20.84 16.01 -6.60
N HIS A 298 21.96 16.74 -6.59
CA HIS A 298 21.96 18.21 -6.63
C HIS A 298 21.33 18.74 -7.92
N ALA A 299 21.69 18.18 -9.08
CA ALA A 299 21.03 18.50 -10.35
C ALA A 299 19.53 18.14 -10.35
N GLY A 300 19.15 17.12 -9.60
CA GLY A 300 17.77 16.75 -9.31
C GLY A 300 16.99 17.85 -8.58
N PHE A 301 17.55 18.41 -7.50
CA PHE A 301 16.94 19.54 -6.78
C PHE A 301 16.72 20.75 -7.70
N GLU A 302 17.71 21.09 -8.54
CA GLU A 302 17.60 22.18 -9.52
C GLU A 302 16.48 21.92 -10.54
N ARG A 303 16.39 20.69 -11.07
CA ARG A 303 15.35 20.29 -12.02
C ARG A 303 13.94 20.44 -11.45
N GLU A 304 13.75 20.06 -10.19
CA GLU A 304 12.45 20.15 -9.51
C GLU A 304 12.16 21.56 -8.96
N GLY A 305 13.10 22.50 -9.07
CA GLY A 305 12.95 23.86 -8.53
C GLY A 305 12.91 23.90 -7.00
N LEU A 306 13.61 22.99 -6.34
CA LEU A 306 13.65 22.85 -4.88
C LEU A 306 14.94 23.48 -4.32
N ASP A 307 14.82 24.14 -3.17
CA ASP A 307 15.99 24.57 -2.39
C ASP A 307 16.65 23.32 -1.77
N PRO A 308 17.93 23.01 -2.09
CA PRO A 308 18.62 21.85 -1.52
C PRO A 308 18.99 22.05 -0.05
N LYS A 309 19.06 23.29 0.46
CA LYS A 309 19.58 23.57 1.80
C LYS A 309 18.83 22.86 2.94
N PRO A 310 17.48 22.78 2.94
CA PRO A 310 16.75 21.97 3.93
C PRO A 310 17.02 20.47 3.86
N TYR A 311 17.64 19.99 2.77
CA TYR A 311 17.99 18.60 2.49
C TYR A 311 19.49 18.33 2.59
N ASP A 312 20.28 19.24 3.18
CA ASP A 312 21.72 19.04 3.35
C ASP A 312 22.04 17.71 4.04
N TRP A 313 21.22 17.33 5.04
CA TRP A 313 21.32 16.05 5.74
C TRP A 313 21.07 14.84 4.83
N TYR A 314 20.23 14.98 3.80
CA TYR A 314 19.98 13.94 2.81
C TYR A 314 21.12 13.87 1.80
N LEU A 315 21.60 15.03 1.33
CA LEU A 315 22.74 15.13 0.43
C LEU A 315 24.04 14.62 1.06
N ASP A 316 24.17 14.72 2.38
CA ASP A 316 25.31 14.19 3.13
C ASP A 316 25.44 12.67 3.01
N MET A 317 24.34 11.94 2.75
CA MET A 317 24.38 10.50 2.47
C MET A 317 25.15 10.17 1.18
N ALA A 318 25.14 11.07 0.19
CA ALA A 318 25.91 10.90 -1.04
C ALA A 318 27.37 11.38 -0.90
N LYS A 319 27.71 12.09 0.18
CA LYS A 319 29.08 12.59 0.44
C LYS A 319 29.86 11.68 1.38
N TYR A 320 29.24 11.23 2.47
CA TYR A 320 29.92 10.57 3.58
C TYR A 320 29.67 9.05 3.57
N GLY A 321 30.22 8.37 2.57
CA GLY A 321 30.08 6.93 2.40
C GLY A 321 28.82 6.54 1.63
N PRO A 322 28.66 6.98 0.37
CA PRO A 322 27.56 6.55 -0.48
C PRO A 322 27.56 5.03 -0.63
N SER A 323 26.38 4.43 -0.55
CA SER A 323 26.17 2.98 -0.73
C SER A 323 25.15 2.72 -1.83
N MET A 324 25.28 1.61 -2.55
CA MET A 324 24.23 1.15 -3.45
C MET A 324 23.04 0.70 -2.60
N HIS A 325 21.89 1.32 -2.78
CA HIS A 325 20.74 1.05 -1.92
C HIS A 325 19.42 1.26 -2.65
N GLY A 326 18.36 0.64 -2.13
CA GLY A 326 17.03 0.72 -2.69
C GLY A 326 15.99 0.36 -1.65
N GLY A 327 14.77 0.79 -1.92
CA GLY A 327 13.66 0.55 -1.02
C GLY A 327 12.32 0.62 -1.70
N TYR A 328 11.29 0.35 -0.90
CA TYR A 328 9.93 0.24 -1.36
C TYR A 328 8.93 0.66 -0.28
N GLY A 329 7.78 1.12 -0.74
CA GLY A 329 6.60 1.39 0.07
C GLY A 329 5.44 0.52 -0.38
N ILE A 330 4.73 -0.09 0.58
CA ILE A 330 3.51 -0.86 0.37
C ILE A 330 2.36 -0.17 1.11
N GLY A 331 1.31 0.17 0.38
CA GLY A 331 0.07 0.64 0.99
C GLY A 331 -0.62 -0.52 1.71
N PHE A 332 -0.57 -0.54 3.05
CA PHE A 332 -1.10 -1.64 3.86
C PHE A 332 -2.57 -1.92 3.53
N GLU A 333 -3.38 -0.87 3.43
CA GLU A 333 -4.79 -0.99 3.08
C GLU A 333 -5.00 -1.59 1.68
N ARG A 334 -4.17 -1.23 0.70
CA ARG A 334 -4.27 -1.78 -0.66
C ARG A 334 -3.87 -3.25 -0.71
N LEU A 335 -2.81 -3.65 0.01
CA LEU A 335 -2.45 -5.06 0.18
C LEU A 335 -3.58 -5.85 0.85
N MET A 336 -4.15 -5.30 1.93
CA MET A 336 -5.28 -5.91 2.63
C MET A 336 -6.51 -6.04 1.73
N MET A 337 -6.82 -5.05 0.90
CA MET A 337 -7.90 -5.15 -0.09
C MET A 337 -7.69 -6.33 -1.02
N GLY A 338 -6.47 -6.51 -1.55
CA GLY A 338 -6.13 -7.63 -2.42
C GLY A 338 -6.31 -8.98 -1.72
N ILE A 339 -5.83 -9.11 -0.48
CA ILE A 339 -5.91 -10.36 0.29
C ILE A 339 -7.36 -10.69 0.70
N MET A 340 -8.11 -9.68 1.14
CA MET A 340 -9.48 -9.85 1.66
C MET A 340 -10.56 -9.79 0.57
N GLY A 341 -10.18 -9.45 -0.67
CA GLY A 341 -11.12 -9.31 -1.79
C GLY A 341 -12.01 -8.06 -1.75
N TYR A 342 -11.65 -7.06 -0.94
CA TYR A 342 -12.41 -5.82 -0.81
C TYR A 342 -12.41 -4.99 -2.09
N LYS A 343 -13.52 -4.30 -2.34
CA LYS A 343 -13.68 -3.46 -3.55
C LYS A 343 -13.37 -2.00 -3.29
N ASN A 344 -13.37 -1.59 -2.01
CA ASN A 344 -13.04 -0.25 -1.60
C ASN A 344 -12.07 -0.24 -0.43
N VAL A 345 -11.13 0.71 -0.45
CA VAL A 345 -10.13 0.90 0.62
C VAL A 345 -10.78 1.24 1.96
N ASP A 346 -12.00 1.78 1.97
CA ASP A 346 -12.78 2.02 3.20
C ASP A 346 -12.97 0.73 4.02
N GLU A 347 -13.14 -0.41 3.35
CA GLU A 347 -13.31 -1.71 3.99
C GLU A 347 -12.02 -2.20 4.65
N ALA A 348 -10.85 -1.74 4.18
CA ALA A 348 -9.52 -2.06 4.70
C ALA A 348 -9.03 -1.07 5.78
N THR A 349 -9.82 -0.07 6.14
CA THR A 349 -9.49 0.91 7.19
C THR A 349 -10.41 0.78 8.39
N LEU A 350 -9.95 1.20 9.57
CA LEU A 350 -10.80 1.28 10.75
C LEU A 350 -11.81 2.43 10.60
N TYR A 351 -11.27 3.63 10.40
CA TYR A 351 -11.99 4.89 10.23
C TYR A 351 -11.35 5.68 9.08
N PRO A 352 -11.88 5.58 7.85
CA PRO A 352 -11.21 6.17 6.69
C PRO A 352 -11.17 7.70 6.80
N ARG A 353 -10.01 8.29 6.47
CA ARG A 353 -9.85 9.72 6.22
C ARG A 353 -9.81 9.97 4.73
N LYS A 354 -10.66 10.87 4.27
CA LYS A 354 -10.83 11.25 2.87
C LYS A 354 -11.16 12.73 2.76
N VAL A 355 -11.06 13.28 1.55
CA VAL A 355 -11.50 14.65 1.23
C VAL A 355 -12.91 14.97 1.76
N SER A 356 -13.81 13.99 1.75
CA SER A 356 -15.19 14.15 2.21
C SER A 356 -15.45 13.68 3.65
N ARG A 357 -14.44 13.22 4.38
CA ARG A 357 -14.63 12.58 5.70
C ARG A 357 -13.40 12.72 6.61
N CYS A 358 -13.60 13.37 7.76
CA CYS A 358 -12.61 13.47 8.86
C CYS A 358 -13.22 13.12 10.23
N ALA A 359 -14.29 12.32 10.25
CA ALA A 359 -14.97 11.85 11.45
C ALA A 359 -15.75 10.57 11.15
N PRO A 360 -16.16 9.80 12.17
CA PRO A 360 -15.37 9.33 13.32
C PRO A 360 -14.16 8.50 12.88
#